data_AF-A0A937INE7-F1
#
_entry.id   AF-A0A937INE7-F1
#
_cell.length_a   1.000
_cell.length_b   1.000
_cell.length_c   1.000
_cell.angle_alpha   90.00
_cell.angle_beta   90.00
_cell.angle_gamma   90.00
#
_symmetry.space_group_name_H-M   'P 1'
#
loop_
_entity.id
_entity.type
_entity.pdbx_description
1 polymer ?
#
loop_
_entity_poly.entity_id
_entity_poly.type
_entity_poly.pdbx_seq_one_letter_code
_entity_poly.pdbx_strand_id
1 'polypeptide(L)' 'MNNSFSTPEIRPINWRVNDFCQAHGICRTSFYEEVKRGELKIIKYGSRTLVPDSEAKAWQERRLLGGSA' A
#
# COMPACT_ATOMS: atom_id res chain seq x y z
N MET A 1 -0.03 -15.61 36.85
CA MET A 1 -0.06 -15.82 35.39
C MET A 1 -1.30 -15.14 34.84
N ASN A 2 -1.14 -14.05 34.09
CA ASN A 2 -2.23 -13.27 33.52
C ASN A 2 -2.18 -13.54 32.02
N ASN A 3 -2.98 -14.51 31.57
CA ASN A 3 -3.12 -14.84 30.17
C ASN A 3 -4.14 -13.88 29.55
N SER A 4 -3.68 -12.69 29.17
CA SER A 4 -4.48 -11.75 28.38
C SER A 4 -4.62 -12.32 26.96
N PHE A 5 -5.75 -12.98 26.68
CA PHE A 5 -6.14 -13.27 25.31
C PHE A 5 -6.57 -11.96 24.66
N SER A 6 -5.62 -11.27 24.03
CA SER A 6 -5.90 -10.08 23.22
C SER A 6 -6.86 -10.45 22.10
N THR A 7 -7.95 -9.68 21.95
CA THR A 7 -8.84 -9.73 20.78
C THR A 7 -7.98 -9.65 19.51
N PRO A 8 -8.24 -10.46 18.46
CA PRO A 8 -7.47 -10.37 17.23
C PRO A 8 -7.62 -8.95 16.66
N GLU A 9 -6.52 -8.21 16.65
CA GLU A 9 -6.39 -6.88 16.04
C GLU A 9 -6.76 -6.99 14.55
N ILE A 10 -7.97 -6.55 14.19
CA ILE A 10 -8.45 -6.55 12.80
C ILE A 10 -7.69 -5.45 12.05
N ARG A 11 -6.61 -5.85 11.37
CA ARG A 11 -5.85 -4.94 10.50
C ARG A 11 -6.54 -4.80 9.15
N PRO A 12 -6.71 -3.56 8.64
CA PRO A 12 -7.22 -3.37 7.28
C PRO A 12 -6.29 -4.03 6.26
N ILE A 13 -6.87 -4.76 5.29
CA ILE A 13 -6.12 -5.40 4.20
C ILE A 13 -5.83 -4.46 3.02
N ASN A 14 -6.18 -3.18 3.16
CA ASN A 14 -6.05 -2.15 2.13
C ASN A 14 -5.41 -0.90 2.72
N TRP A 15 -4.45 -0.34 2.00
CA TRP A 15 -3.83 0.95 2.27
C TRP A 15 -4.64 2.06 1.64
N ARG A 16 -4.81 3.19 2.34
CA ARG A 16 -5.24 4.45 1.70
C ARG A 16 -4.03 5.10 1.02
N VAL A 17 -4.29 5.99 0.07
CA VAL A 17 -3.25 6.72 -0.66
C VAL A 17 -2.22 7.37 0.29
N ASN A 18 -2.69 8.09 1.32
CA ASN A 18 -1.79 8.76 2.25
C ASN A 18 -0.95 7.77 3.07
N ASP A 19 -1.57 6.69 3.58
CA ASP A 19 -0.88 5.68 4.38
C ASP A 19 0.16 4.93 3.56
N PHE A 20 -0.17 4.59 2.31
CA PHE A 20 0.76 4.00 1.34
C PHE A 20 1.94 4.94 1.07
N CYS A 21 1.65 6.21 0.75
CA CYS A 21 2.67 7.22 0.47
C CYS A 21 3.63 7.39 1.66
N GLN A 22 3.08 7.46 2.88
CA GLN A 22 3.87 7.57 4.10
C GLN A 22 4.71 6.31 4.36
N ALA A 23 4.14 5.12 4.22
CA ALA A 23 4.83 3.86 4.48
C ALA A 23 5.97 3.59 3.49
N HIS A 24 5.80 3.98 2.23
CA HIS A 24 6.80 3.78 1.17
C HIS A 24 7.68 5.01 0.89
N GLY A 25 7.49 6.11 1.62
CA GLY A 25 8.32 7.31 1.49
C GLY A 25 8.19 8.05 0.16
N ILE A 26 7.02 8.00 -0.49
CA ILE A 26 6.77 8.67 -1.78
C ILE A 26 5.71 9.76 -1.65
N CYS A 27 5.70 10.71 -2.59
CA CYS A 27 4.65 11.72 -2.67
C CYS A 27 3.42 11.20 -3.44
N ARG A 28 2.28 11.87 -3.24
CA ARG A 28 1.02 11.53 -3.94
C ARG A 28 1.12 11.66 -5.46
N THR A 29 1.93 12.59 -5.95
CA THR A 29 2.14 12.76 -7.40
C THR A 29 2.76 11.50 -7.99
N SER A 30 3.88 11.02 -7.42
CA SER A 30 4.52 9.78 -7.84
C SER A 30 3.59 8.56 -7.69
N PHE A 31 2.80 8.49 -6.61
CA PHE A 31 1.77 7.46 -6.47
C PHE A 31 0.84 7.40 -7.68
N TYR A 32 0.27 8.55 -8.09
CA TYR A 32 -0.65 8.57 -9.22
C TYR A 32 0.05 8.36 -10.57
N GLU A 33 1.33 8.70 -10.71
CA GLU A 33 2.12 8.35 -11.89
C GLU A 33 2.30 6.84 -12.02
N GLU A 34 2.62 6.14 -10.93
CA GLU A 34 2.74 4.67 -10.93
C GLU A 34 1.39 4.01 -11.25
N VAL A 35 0.29 4.52 -10.71
CA VAL A 35 -1.07 4.07 -11.07
C VAL A 35 -1.34 4.30 -12.56
N LYS A 36 -1.00 5.49 -13.10
CA LYS A 36 -1.21 5.84 -14.51
C LYS A 36 -0.37 4.95 -15.45
N ARG A 37 0.85 4.60 -15.03
CA ARG A 37 1.74 3.67 -15.75
C ARG A 37 1.26 2.22 -15.69
N GLY A 38 0.31 1.89 -14.81
CA GLY A 38 -0.14 0.52 -14.57
C GLY A 38 0.80 -0.27 -13.65
N GLU A 39 1.80 0.39 -13.07
CA GLU A 39 2.80 -0.20 -12.19
C GLU A 39 2.28 -0.43 -10.76
N LEU A 40 1.22 0.27 -10.37
CA LEU A 40 0.55 0.10 -9.08
C LEU A 40 -0.95 -0.14 -9.30
N LYS A 41 -1.44 -1.33 -8.94
CA LYS A 41 -2.87 -1.66 -9.06
C LYS A 41 -3.65 -1.10 -7.87
N ILE A 42 -4.83 -0.54 -8.16
CA ILE A 42 -5.70 0.08 -7.15
C ILE A 42 -7.15 -0.39 -7.26
N ILE A 43 -7.86 -0.31 -6.15
CA ILE A 43 -9.31 -0.45 -6.08
C ILE A 43 -9.93 0.93 -5.93
N LYS A 44 -10.91 1.25 -6.78
CA LYS A 44 -11.77 2.42 -6.63
C LYS A 44 -13.03 2.03 -5.87
N TYR A 45 -13.29 2.68 -4.73
CA TYR A 45 -14.52 2.48 -3.95
C TYR A 45 -15.12 3.84 -3.58
N GLY A 46 -16.10 4.29 -4.38
CA GLY A 46 -16.62 5.65 -4.31
C GLY A 46 -15.50 6.67 -4.49
N SER A 47 -15.36 7.61 -3.55
CA SER A 47 -14.29 8.61 -3.53
C SER A 47 -12.94 8.07 -3.04
N ARG A 48 -12.90 6.84 -2.51
CA ARG A 48 -11.69 6.26 -1.93
C ARG A 48 -10.88 5.50 -3.00
N THR A 49 -9.57 5.68 -2.95
CA THR A 49 -8.60 4.85 -3.66
C THR A 49 -7.88 3.99 -2.62
N LEU A 50 -7.89 2.69 -2.84
CA LEU A 50 -7.34 1.68 -1.95
C LEU A 50 -6.26 0.88 -2.70
N VAL A 51 -5.18 0.55 -2.01
CA VAL A 51 -4.14 -0.38 -2.51
C VAL A 51 -4.25 -1.66 -1.69
N PRO A 52 -4.48 -2.83 -2.29
CA PRO A 52 -4.39 -4.10 -1.56
C PRO A 52 -3.01 -4.28 -0.93
N ASP A 53 -2.94 -4.84 0.27
CA ASP A 53 -1.67 -5.06 0.98
C ASP A 53 -0.68 -5.91 0.16
N SER A 54 -1.19 -6.96 -0.50
CA SER A 54 -0.41 -7.81 -1.39
C SER A 54 0.19 -7.05 -2.56
N GLU A 55 -0.56 -6.11 -3.15
CA GLU A 55 -0.09 -5.28 -4.25
C GLU A 55 0.94 -4.26 -3.76
N ALA A 56 0.76 -3.67 -2.58
CA ALA A 56 1.72 -2.74 -2.01
C ALA A 56 3.10 -3.38 -1.82
N LYS A 57 3.11 -4.60 -1.27
CA LYS A 57 4.32 -5.41 -1.15
C LYS A 57 4.93 -5.75 -2.51
N ALA A 58 4.12 -6.21 -3.46
CA ALA A 58 4.59 -6.57 -4.79
C ALA A 58 5.17 -5.36 -5.56
N TRP A 59 4.57 -4.17 -5.41
CA TRP A 59 5.10 -2.94 -5.98
C TRP A 59 6.46 -2.61 -5.40
N GLN A 60 6.64 -2.71 -4.08
CA GLN A 60 7.93 -2.44 -3.44
C GLN A 60 9.01 -3.42 -3.88
N GLU A 61 8.68 -4.71 -4.02
CA GLU A 61 9.59 -5.72 -4.56
C GLU A 61 10.00 -5.39 -5.99
N ARG A 62 9.06 -4.98 -6.85
CA ARG A 62 9.38 -4.51 -8.22
C ARG A 62 10.30 -3.29 -8.20
N ARG A 63 10.09 -2.32 -7.30
CA ARG A 63 10.97 -1.14 -7.16
C ARG A 63 12.37 -1.50 -6.68
N LEU A 64 12.50 -2.49 -5.80
CA LEU A 64 13.80 -2.99 -5.35
C LEU A 64 14.58 -3.67 -6.48
N LEU A 65 13.90 -4.46 -7.31
CA LEU A 65 14.53 -5.20 -8.42
C LEU A 65 14.77 -4.35 -9.66
N GLY A 66 13.97 -3.30 -9.87
CA GLY A 66 14.06 -2.37 -11.01
C GLY A 66 14.83 -1.07 -10.70
N GLY A 67 15.39 -0.94 -9.50
CA GLY A 67 16.20 0.22 -9.08
C GLY A 67 17.58 0.20 -9.72
N SER A 68 17.67 0.42 -11.02
CA SER A 68 18.89 0.92 -11.65
C SER A 68 18.96 2.43 -11.43
N ALA A 69 20.17 2.87 -11.07
CA ALA A 69 20.60 4.25 -10.84
C ALA A 69 20.03 5.31 -11.79
#